data_AF-A0AAV5FRX3-F1
#
_entry.id   AF-A0AAV5FRX3-F1
#
_cell.length_a   1.000
_cell.length_b   1.000
_cell.length_c   1.000
_cell.angle_alpha   90.00
_cell.angle_beta   90.00
_cell.angle_gamma   90.00
#
_symmetry.space_group_name_H-M   'P 1'
#
loop_
_entity.id
_entity.type
_entity.pdbx_description
1 polymer ?
#
loop_
_entity_poly.entity_id
_entity_poly.type
_entity_poly.pdbx_seq_one_letter_code
_entity_poly.pdbx_strand_id
1 'polypeptide(L)'
;MDSLETYIRRPYMAVKSRFAEALLKELAGIDFPSERIYGLGTGPKVKVLQQLQQMPQHQGLRFHFVEDRLATLKNVIKEPALDKWNLYLVTWGYITQKEMEEAEGISRIQLVDLPDFSKKFK
;
A
#
# COMPACT_ATOMS: atom_id res chain seq x y z
N MET A 1 1.77 24.52 12.91
CA MET A 1 2.08 24.82 11.51
C MET A 1 2.07 23.47 10.78
N ASP A 2 0.90 22.80 10.75
CA ASP A 2 0.78 21.43 10.21
C ASP A 2 -0.10 21.50 8.97
N SER A 3 0.55 21.68 7.83
CA SER A 3 -0.11 21.72 6.53
C SER A 3 -0.33 20.30 6.01
N LEU A 4 -1.60 19.90 5.95
CA LEU A 4 -2.19 19.16 4.83
C LEU A 4 -1.33 18.02 4.23
N GLU A 5 -1.06 16.95 4.99
CA GLU A 5 -0.72 15.67 4.36
C GLU A 5 -2.01 14.95 3.95
N THR A 6 -2.46 15.18 2.72
CA THR A 6 -3.58 14.42 2.16
C THR A 6 -3.11 13.01 1.83
N TYR A 7 -3.49 12.05 2.67
CA TYR A 7 -3.18 10.63 2.52
C TYR A 7 -4.17 9.94 1.59
N ILE A 8 -3.68 9.22 0.57
CA ILE A 8 -4.52 8.29 -0.19
C ILE A 8 -4.49 6.93 0.49
N ARG A 9 -5.58 6.60 1.19
CA ARG A 9 -5.86 5.25 1.66
C ARG A 9 -6.55 4.50 0.52
N ARG A 10 -5.84 3.62 -0.20
CA ARG A 10 -6.41 2.75 -1.25
C ARG A 10 -5.94 1.30 -1.01
N PRO A 11 -6.83 0.34 -0.72
CA PRO A 11 -6.45 -1.05 -0.57
C PRO A 11 -6.18 -1.69 -1.93
N TYR A 12 -5.05 -2.38 -2.03
CA TYR A 12 -4.81 -3.37 -3.08
C TYR A 12 -5.02 -4.76 -2.47
N MET A 13 -5.79 -5.63 -3.12
CA MET A 13 -6.03 -7.00 -2.65
C MET A 13 -5.67 -8.04 -3.71
N ALA A 14 -5.19 -9.20 -3.27
CA ALA A 14 -4.88 -10.33 -4.16
C ALA A 14 -6.14 -11.10 -4.64
N VAL A 15 -7.32 -10.75 -4.14
CA VAL A 15 -8.62 -11.30 -4.53
C VAL A 15 -9.31 -10.42 -5.58
N LYS A 16 -10.32 -10.92 -6.31
CA LYS A 16 -11.09 -10.07 -7.24
C LYS A 16 -11.71 -8.89 -6.46
N SER A 17 -11.75 -7.70 -7.06
CA SER A 17 -12.23 -6.49 -6.36
C SER A 17 -13.62 -6.66 -5.73
N ARG A 18 -14.56 -7.35 -6.40
CA ARG A 18 -15.89 -7.64 -5.84
C ARG A 18 -15.89 -8.47 -4.56
N PHE A 19 -14.88 -9.34 -4.37
CA PHE A 19 -14.73 -10.09 -3.13
C PHE A 19 -14.12 -9.22 -2.04
N ALA A 20 -13.14 -8.38 -2.38
CA ALA A 20 -12.57 -7.41 -1.45
C ALA A 20 -13.63 -6.42 -0.93
N GLU A 21 -14.50 -5.93 -1.82
CA GLU A 21 -15.65 -5.09 -1.47
C GLU A 21 -16.59 -5.80 -0.49
N ALA A 22 -16.98 -7.04 -0.78
CA ALA A 22 -17.84 -7.82 0.11
C ALA A 22 -17.18 -8.06 1.48
N LEU A 23 -15.86 -8.32 1.55
CA LEU A 23 -15.15 -8.48 2.81
C LEU A 23 -15.14 -7.18 3.62
N LEU A 24 -14.86 -6.04 2.98
CA LEU A 24 -14.86 -4.74 3.63
C LEU A 24 -16.26 -4.39 4.17
N LYS A 25 -17.29 -4.60 3.36
CA LYS A 25 -18.66 -4.23 3.72
C LYS A 25 -19.29 -5.21 4.72
N GLU A 26 -19.31 -6.50 4.39
CA GLU A 26 -20.10 -7.49 5.13
C GLU A 26 -19.40 -7.97 6.40
N LEU A 27 -18.06 -8.05 6.42
CA LEU A 27 -17.32 -8.53 7.59
C LEU A 27 -16.75 -7.40 8.45
N ALA A 28 -16.31 -6.30 7.84
CA ALA A 28 -15.71 -5.19 8.57
C ALA A 28 -16.67 -4.00 8.78
N GLY A 29 -17.84 -3.98 8.15
CA GLY A 29 -18.77 -2.86 8.23
C GLY A 29 -18.24 -1.57 7.60
N ILE A 30 -17.23 -1.67 6.72
CA ILE A 30 -16.57 -0.55 6.06
C ILE A 30 -17.16 -0.39 4.66
N ASP A 31 -17.95 0.68 4.47
CA ASP A 31 -18.41 1.08 3.15
C ASP A 31 -17.29 1.85 2.43
N PHE A 32 -16.59 1.17 1.52
CA PHE A 32 -15.42 1.71 0.83
C PHE A 32 -15.70 1.83 -0.68
N PRO A 33 -15.43 2.98 -1.32
CA PRO A 33 -15.76 3.18 -2.74
C PRO A 33 -15.08 2.14 -3.64
N SER A 34 -15.86 1.41 -4.44
CA SER A 34 -15.37 0.27 -5.22
C SER A 34 -14.35 0.68 -6.29
N GLU A 35 -14.42 1.91 -6.82
CA GLU A 35 -13.45 2.49 -7.74
C GLU A 35 -12.08 2.76 -7.10
N ARG A 36 -11.99 2.61 -5.78
CA ARG A 36 -10.75 2.69 -5.00
C ARG A 36 -10.23 1.32 -4.57
N ILE A 37 -10.87 0.23 -4.97
CA ILE A 37 -10.49 -1.15 -4.66
C ILE A 37 -9.84 -1.80 -5.89
N TYR A 38 -8.54 -2.05 -5.80
CA TYR A 38 -7.78 -2.70 -6.86
C TYR A 38 -7.51 -4.15 -6.50
N GLY A 39 -7.94 -5.06 -7.35
CA GLY A 39 -7.96 -6.49 -7.08
C GLY A 39 -7.42 -7.32 -8.25
N LEU A 40 -7.54 -8.64 -8.14
CA LEU A 40 -7.23 -9.54 -9.24
C LEU A 40 -8.01 -9.13 -10.50
N GLY A 41 -7.27 -8.85 -11.58
CA GLY A 41 -7.81 -8.35 -12.85
C GLY A 41 -7.47 -6.88 -13.15
N THR A 42 -7.02 -6.09 -12.16
CA THR A 42 -6.58 -4.70 -12.40
C THR A 42 -5.16 -4.57 -12.94
N GLY A 43 -4.45 -5.70 -13.11
CA GLY A 43 -3.07 -5.76 -13.58
C GLY A 43 -2.04 -5.84 -12.44
N PRO A 44 -0.73 -5.90 -12.78
CA PRO A 44 0.33 -6.01 -11.79
C PRO A 44 0.37 -4.80 -10.84
N LYS A 45 0.68 -5.04 -9.55
CA LYS A 45 0.76 -3.98 -8.51
C LYS A 45 1.56 -2.76 -8.95
N VAL A 46 2.77 -2.95 -9.49
CA VAL A 46 3.62 -1.88 -10.03
C VAL A 46 2.88 -1.00 -11.05
N LYS A 47 2.14 -1.62 -11.98
CA LYS A 47 1.37 -0.90 -13.00
C LYS A 47 0.21 -0.13 -12.39
N VAL A 48 -0.48 -0.70 -11.41
CA VAL A 48 -1.52 0.01 -10.66
C VAL A 48 -0.96 1.22 -9.92
N LEU A 49 0.20 1.11 -9.27
CA LEU A 49 0.85 2.26 -8.62
C LEU A 49 1.24 3.36 -9.62
N GLN A 50 1.79 2.98 -10.78
CA GLN A 50 2.12 3.91 -11.87
C GLN A 50 0.86 4.62 -12.39
N GLN A 51 -0.25 3.91 -12.56
CA GLN A 51 -1.53 4.51 -12.97
C GLN A 51 -2.06 5.47 -11.90
N LEU A 52 -2.04 5.05 -10.63
CA LEU A 52 -2.53 5.86 -9.51
C LEU A 52 -1.80 7.19 -9.41
N GLN A 53 -0.46 7.21 -9.52
CA GLN A 53 0.28 8.47 -9.41
C GLN A 53 0.10 9.42 -10.60
N GLN A 54 -0.36 8.91 -11.75
CA GLN A 54 -0.62 9.71 -12.96
C GLN A 54 -2.03 10.31 -12.99
N MET A 55 -2.92 9.91 -12.09
CA MET A 55 -4.29 10.42 -12.04
C MET A 55 -4.29 11.92 -11.71
N PRO A 56 -5.01 12.78 -12.48
CA PRO A 56 -5.05 14.22 -12.24
C PRO A 56 -5.45 14.59 -10.81
N GLN A 57 -6.43 13.89 -10.24
CA GLN A 57 -6.90 14.09 -8.86
C GLN A 57 -5.87 13.70 -7.79
N HIS A 58 -4.75 13.07 -8.17
CA HIS A 58 -3.67 12.71 -7.25
C HIS A 58 -2.42 13.58 -7.41
N GLN A 59 -2.47 14.61 -8.26
CA GLN A 59 -1.36 15.54 -8.38
C GLN A 59 -1.08 16.26 -7.05
N GLY A 60 0.20 16.37 -6.69
CA GLY A 60 0.65 17.00 -5.45
C GLY A 60 0.49 16.14 -4.20
N LEU A 61 -0.11 14.94 -4.29
CA LEU A 61 -0.28 14.06 -3.14
C LEU A 61 1.00 13.29 -2.81
N ARG A 62 1.12 12.93 -1.53
CA ARG A 62 2.15 12.00 -1.07
C ARG A 62 1.60 10.58 -1.13
N PHE A 63 2.39 9.69 -1.73
CA PHE A 63 2.00 8.31 -1.91
C PHE A 63 2.68 7.40 -0.89
N HIS A 64 1.89 6.48 -0.32
CA HIS A 64 2.35 5.48 0.62
C HIS A 64 1.85 4.11 0.16
N PHE A 65 2.77 3.15 0.09
CA PHE A 65 2.46 1.77 -0.25
C PHE A 65 2.81 0.88 0.92
N VAL A 66 1.80 0.22 1.47
CA VAL A 66 1.88 -0.59 2.69
C VAL A 66 1.54 -2.02 2.32
N GLU A 67 2.44 -2.95 2.61
CA GLU A 67 2.40 -4.30 2.07
C GLU A 67 3.03 -5.29 3.07
N ASP A 68 2.59 -6.54 3.06
CA ASP A 68 3.08 -7.62 3.93
C ASP A 68 4.08 -8.56 3.24
N ARG A 69 4.34 -8.36 1.95
CA ARG A 69 5.28 -9.15 1.14
C ARG A 69 6.48 -8.33 0.69
N LEU A 70 7.65 -8.64 1.25
CA LEU A 70 8.92 -8.00 0.89
C LEU A 70 9.23 -8.07 -0.62
N ALA A 71 8.95 -9.20 -1.28
CA ALA A 71 9.19 -9.36 -2.71
C ALA A 71 8.40 -8.35 -3.56
N THR A 72 7.19 -7.97 -3.14
CA THR A 72 6.40 -6.94 -3.82
C THR A 72 7.11 -5.58 -3.73
N LEU A 73 7.57 -5.20 -2.53
CA LEU A 73 8.28 -3.93 -2.30
C LEU A 73 9.57 -3.87 -3.10
N LYS A 74 10.35 -4.96 -3.17
CA LYS A 74 11.54 -5.05 -4.02
C LYS A 74 11.22 -4.83 -5.51
N ASN A 75 10.08 -5.31 -6.00
CA ASN A 75 9.67 -5.04 -7.38
C ASN A 75 9.27 -3.59 -7.60
N VAL A 76 8.71 -2.91 -6.60
CA VAL A 76 8.44 -1.47 -6.65
C VAL A 76 9.75 -0.67 -6.69
N ILE A 77 10.75 -1.06 -5.89
CA ILE A 77 12.07 -0.39 -5.86
C ILE A 77 12.80 -0.47 -7.22
N LYS A 78 12.57 -1.53 -8.00
CA LYS A 78 13.18 -1.67 -9.34
C LYS A 78 12.63 -0.68 -10.38
N GLU A 79 11.61 0.10 -10.05
CA GLU A 79 10.89 0.97 -10.97
C GLU A 79 11.13 2.44 -10.59
N PRO A 80 12.09 3.14 -11.23
CA PRO A 80 12.46 4.51 -10.86
C PRO A 80 11.27 5.49 -10.89
N ALA A 81 10.27 5.23 -11.73
CA ALA A 81 9.04 6.02 -11.77
C ALA A 81 8.28 6.03 -10.43
N LEU A 82 8.53 5.06 -9.55
CA LEU A 82 7.89 4.90 -8.24
C LEU A 82 8.79 5.36 -7.08
N ASP A 83 9.93 5.99 -7.34
CA ASP A 83 10.87 6.44 -6.29
C ASP A 83 10.27 7.39 -5.28
N LYS A 84 9.20 8.11 -5.63
CA LYS A 84 8.49 9.05 -4.74
C LYS A 84 7.53 8.36 -3.75
N TRP A 85 7.28 7.06 -3.89
CA TRP A 85 6.43 6.31 -2.97
C TRP A 85 7.18 6.02 -1.66
N ASN A 86 6.50 6.26 -0.54
CA ASN A 86 6.97 5.77 0.75
C ASN A 86 6.55 4.31 0.91
N LEU A 87 7.52 3.42 1.14
CA LEU A 87 7.31 1.98 1.16
C LEU A 87 7.34 1.45 2.59
N TYR A 88 6.32 0.67 2.94
CA TYR A 88 6.15 0.10 4.27
C TYR A 88 5.98 -1.40 4.20
N LEU A 89 6.78 -2.11 4.99
CA LEU A 89 6.63 -3.54 5.22
C LEU A 89 5.99 -3.75 6.59
N VAL A 90 4.81 -4.37 6.61
CA VAL A 90 4.07 -4.58 7.86
C VAL A 90 4.57 -5.82 8.61
N THR A 91 4.68 -5.72 9.93
CA THR A 91 5.17 -6.83 10.78
C THR A 91 4.08 -7.76 11.28
N TRP A 92 2.79 -7.43 11.06
CA TRP A 92 1.64 -8.23 11.50
C TRP A 92 1.02 -9.12 10.41
N GLY A 93 1.65 -9.18 9.23
CA GLY A 93 1.23 -10.04 8.12
C GLY A 93 1.97 -11.39 8.10
N TYR A 94 2.18 -11.93 6.90
CA TYR A 94 2.82 -13.24 6.69
C TYR A 94 4.37 -13.18 6.61
N ILE A 95 4.99 -12.16 7.19
CA ILE A 95 6.43 -11.94 7.10
C ILE A 95 7.22 -12.93 7.98
N THR A 96 8.34 -13.44 7.47
CA THR A 96 9.27 -14.26 8.25
C THR A 96 10.37 -13.43 8.92
N GLN A 97 10.98 -13.95 9.99
CA GLN A 97 12.11 -13.28 10.66
C GLN A 97 13.26 -12.96 9.68
N LYS A 98 13.57 -13.89 8.77
CA LYS A 98 14.58 -13.69 7.73
C LYS A 98 14.24 -12.53 6.79
N GLU A 99 12.98 -12.41 6.38
CA GLU A 99 12.54 -11.30 5.53
C GLU A 99 12.55 -9.97 6.30
N MET A 100 12.31 -9.99 7.61
CA MET A 100 12.41 -8.82 8.46
C MET A 100 13.85 -8.30 8.54
N GLU A 101 14.80 -9.17 8.86
CA GLU A 101 16.24 -8.87 8.87
C GLU A 101 16.74 -8.38 7.51
N GLU A 102 16.26 -8.98 6.42
CA GLU A 102 16.57 -8.51 5.07
C GLU A 102 16.00 -7.11 4.80
N ALA A 103 14.78 -6.84 5.24
CA ALA A 103 14.13 -5.54 5.05
C ALA A 103 14.83 -4.42 5.84
N GLU A 104 15.36 -4.70 7.02
CA GLU A 104 16.17 -3.74 7.80
C GLU A 104 17.40 -3.25 7.03
N GLY A 105 17.96 -4.11 6.17
CA GLY A 105 19.07 -3.76 5.28
C GLY A 105 18.69 -2.90 4.06
N ILE A 106 17.40 -2.66 3.82
CA ILE A 106 16.91 -1.93 2.63
C ILE A 106 16.42 -0.55 3.04
N SER A 107 17.26 0.47 2.84
CA SER A 107 16.98 1.87 3.25
C SER A 107 15.68 2.47 2.68
N ARG A 108 15.16 1.92 1.57
CA ARG A 108 13.90 2.39 0.96
C ARG A 108 12.65 1.83 1.64
N ILE A 109 12.77 0.79 2.46
CA ILE A 109 11.65 0.12 3.13
C ILE A 109 11.63 0.52 4.60
N GLN A 110 10.46 0.91 5.09
CA GLN A 110 10.22 1.16 6.51
C GLN A 110 9.43 -0.02 7.10
N LEU A 111 9.99 -0.73 8.06
CA LEU A 111 9.22 -1.68 8.85
C LEU A 111 8.21 -0.91 9.71
N VAL A 112 6.98 -1.41 9.78
CA VAL A 112 5.92 -0.80 10.59
C VAL A 112 5.11 -1.88 11.28
N ASP A 113 4.82 -1.69 12.56
CA ASP A 113 3.91 -2.54 13.33
C ASP A 113 2.49 -1.97 13.39
N LEU A 114 1.54 -2.76 13.87
CA LEU A 114 0.13 -2.38 13.83
C LEU A 114 -0.17 -1.14 14.70
N PRO A 115 0.39 -1.02 15.93
CA PRO A 115 0.29 0.21 16.72
C PRO A 115 0.78 1.46 15.98
N ASP A 116 1.97 1.41 15.36
CA ASP A 116 2.58 2.57 14.72
C ASP A 116 1.91 2.91 13.40
N PHE A 117 1.47 1.90 12.63
CA PHE A 117 0.62 2.11 11.47
C PHE A 117 -0.66 2.87 11.85
N SER A 118 -1.31 2.44 12.92
CA SER A 118 -2.56 3.04 13.39
C SER A 118 -2.37 4.46 13.94
N LYS A 119 -1.17 4.83 14.39
CA LYS A 119 -0.86 6.22 14.79
C LYS A 119 -0.51 7.08 13.58
N LYS A 120 0.25 6.53 12.63
CA LYS A 120 0.83 7.26 11.51
C LYS A 120 -0.18 7.62 10.42
N PHE A 121 -1.20 6.79 10.21
CA PHE A 121 -2.16 6.94 9.12
C PHE A 121 -3.60 7.19 9.62
N LYS A 122 -3.72 7.97 10.70
CA LYS A 122 -4.99 8.44 11.27
C LYS A 122 -5.57 9.60 10.49
#